data_AF-A0A534SZM5-F1
#
_entry.id   AF-A0A534SZM5-F1
#
_cell.length_a   1.000
_cell.length_b   1.000
_cell.length_c   1.000
_cell.angle_alpha   90.00
_cell.angle_beta   90.00
_cell.angle_gamma   90.00
#
_symmetry.space_group_name_H-M   'P 1'
#
loop_
_entity.id
_entity.type
_entity.pdbx_description
1 polymer ?
#
loop_
_entity_poly.entity_id
_entity_poly.type
_entity_poly.pdbx_seq_one_letter_code
_entity_poly.pdbx_strand_id
1 'polypeptide(L)'
;MFARRALLITLLSARRVMGCHIMRATRPVSFDEEPCEMEMEARYDERVADRLVGCPPCMTNGAAALRGLIEGFLDTANGNIYCEGTTPFGSDDGGFLPARKNNVFRCTTRMEKSLKKLSSDIVKCHRTAAKDAERMVASDEEGCEMKARTKYDAAFAKLTRTVKNCPACLVTNEGPAANQMEAFLDSAVNSSVYCASPSGAFVDAGPR
;
A
#
# COMPACT_ATOMS: atom_id res chain seq x y z
N MET A 1 -7.91 -15.54 -13.89
CA MET A 1 -7.23 -16.23 -12.78
C MET A 1 -5.84 -15.68 -12.45
N PHE A 2 -5.00 -15.37 -13.46
CA PHE A 2 -3.59 -14.99 -13.28
C PHE A 2 -3.38 -13.63 -12.60
N ALA A 3 -4.08 -12.58 -13.03
CA ALA A 3 -3.97 -11.25 -12.44
C ALA A 3 -4.34 -11.21 -10.95
N ARG A 4 -5.30 -12.06 -10.53
CA ARG A 4 -5.70 -12.19 -9.11
C ARG A 4 -4.58 -12.74 -8.23
N ARG A 5 -3.66 -13.55 -8.79
CA ARG A 5 -2.47 -14.05 -8.10
C ARG A 5 -1.41 -12.96 -8.01
N ALA A 6 -1.13 -12.27 -9.12
CA ALA A 6 -0.18 -11.17 -9.17
C ALA A 6 -0.54 -10.07 -8.16
N LEU A 7 -1.79 -9.56 -8.15
CA LEU A 7 -2.24 -8.58 -7.17
C LEU A 7 -2.06 -9.02 -5.70
N LEU A 8 -2.26 -10.31 -5.43
CA LEU A 8 -2.05 -10.84 -4.08
C LEU A 8 -0.57 -10.81 -3.69
N ILE A 9 0.33 -11.15 -4.61
CA ILE A 9 1.79 -11.12 -4.38
C ILE A 9 2.22 -9.67 -4.15
N THR A 10 1.77 -8.74 -5.01
CA THR A 10 2.03 -7.31 -4.90
C THR A 10 1.59 -6.74 -3.56
N LEU A 11 0.34 -7.02 -3.15
CA LEU A 11 -0.18 -6.60 -1.85
C LEU A 11 0.63 -7.16 -0.68
N LEU A 12 1.06 -8.43 -0.77
CA LEU A 12 1.88 -9.03 0.28
C LEU A 12 3.27 -8.39 0.35
N SER A 13 3.84 -7.97 -0.78
CA SER A 13 5.09 -7.22 -0.84
C SER A 13 4.96 -5.88 -0.11
N ALA A 14 4.02 -5.03 -0.53
CA ALA A 14 3.81 -3.71 0.06
C ALA A 14 3.53 -3.80 1.56
N ARG A 15 2.75 -4.80 1.99
CA ARG A 15 2.46 -5.05 3.42
C ARG A 15 3.66 -5.44 4.25
N ARG A 16 4.66 -6.06 3.63
CA ARG A 16 5.88 -6.51 4.28
C ARG A 16 6.88 -5.37 4.41
N VAL A 17 7.03 -4.54 3.37
CA VAL A 17 7.82 -3.29 3.40
C VAL A 17 7.26 -2.33 4.45
N MET A 18 5.95 -2.02 4.43
CA MET A 18 5.29 -1.30 5.54
C MET A 18 5.47 -2.00 6.91
N GLY A 19 5.72 -3.32 6.92
CA GLY A 19 6.08 -4.03 8.15
C GLY A 19 7.48 -3.68 8.66
N CYS A 20 8.45 -3.56 7.75
CA CYS A 20 9.82 -3.11 8.03
C CYS A 20 9.80 -1.67 8.57
N HIS A 21 9.07 -0.76 7.92
CA HIS A 21 8.88 0.62 8.39
C HIS A 21 8.28 0.70 9.81
N ILE A 22 7.18 -0.02 10.08
CA ILE A 22 6.64 -0.13 11.45
C ILE A 22 7.70 -0.67 12.43
N MET A 23 8.47 -1.70 12.03
CA MET A 23 9.51 -2.26 12.89
C MET A 23 10.62 -1.25 13.18
N ARG A 24 11.06 -0.48 12.20
CA ARG A 24 12.03 0.61 12.37
C ARG A 24 11.53 1.67 13.33
N ALA A 25 10.29 2.11 13.19
CA ALA A 25 9.68 3.04 14.13
C ALA A 25 9.52 2.46 15.56
N THR A 26 9.30 1.14 15.70
CA THR A 26 8.87 0.51 16.96
C THR A 26 9.99 -0.21 17.74
N ARG A 27 11.00 -0.77 17.09
CA ARG A 27 12.11 -1.57 17.66
C ARG A 27 13.33 -0.71 17.99
N PRO A 28 14.22 -1.09 18.93
CA PRO A 28 15.38 -0.28 19.37
C PRO A 28 16.21 0.30 18.21
N VAL A 29 17.01 1.32 18.50
CA VAL A 29 17.81 2.14 17.55
C VAL A 29 18.73 1.32 16.62
N SER A 30 18.90 0.02 16.85
CA SER A 30 19.72 -0.89 16.06
C SER A 30 18.96 -1.69 15.00
N PHE A 31 17.64 -1.50 14.83
CA PHE A 31 16.91 -2.18 13.76
C PHE A 31 17.20 -1.49 12.43
N ASP A 32 17.92 -2.16 11.55
CA ASP A 32 18.16 -1.75 10.18
C ASP A 32 17.04 -2.31 9.27
N GLU A 33 16.30 -1.41 8.66
CA GLU A 33 15.19 -1.64 7.74
C GLU A 33 15.66 -2.15 6.38
N GLU A 34 16.86 -1.78 5.96
CA GLU A 34 17.39 -2.11 4.64
C GLU A 34 17.56 -3.65 4.47
N PRO A 35 18.19 -4.39 5.41
CA PRO A 35 18.19 -5.85 5.37
C PRO A 35 16.79 -6.47 5.49
N CYS A 36 15.86 -5.81 6.19
CA CYS A 36 14.48 -6.29 6.28
C CYS A 36 13.81 -6.24 4.90
N GLU A 37 13.97 -5.13 4.19
CA GLU A 37 13.34 -4.89 2.90
C GLU A 37 13.95 -5.78 1.82
N MET A 38 15.28 -5.94 1.79
CA MET A 38 15.96 -6.91 0.94
C MET A 38 15.42 -8.34 1.14
N GLU A 39 15.14 -8.75 2.38
CA GLU A 39 14.51 -10.06 2.64
C GLU A 39 13.09 -10.11 2.05
N MET A 40 12.34 -9.01 2.09
CA MET A 40 11.00 -8.93 1.51
C MET A 40 11.02 -8.95 -0.02
N GLU A 41 12.05 -8.35 -0.64
CA GLU A 41 12.29 -8.45 -2.08
C GLU A 41 12.54 -9.89 -2.51
N ALA A 42 13.45 -10.60 -1.83
CA ALA A 42 13.75 -11.99 -2.13
C ALA A 42 12.48 -12.85 -2.03
N ARG A 43 11.65 -12.61 -1.00
CA ARG A 43 10.35 -13.29 -0.82
C ARG A 43 9.31 -12.91 -1.87
N TYR A 44 9.42 -11.74 -2.49
CA TYR A 44 8.59 -11.35 -3.63
C TYR A 44 9.02 -12.14 -4.87
N ASP A 45 10.31 -12.16 -5.17
CA ASP A 45 10.88 -12.85 -6.33
C ASP A 45 10.61 -14.36 -6.28
N GLU A 46 10.78 -14.99 -5.11
CA GLU A 46 10.40 -16.39 -4.88
C GLU A 46 8.91 -16.64 -5.19
N ARG A 47 8.03 -15.73 -4.79
CA ARG A 47 6.58 -15.86 -5.02
C ARG A 47 6.22 -15.63 -6.47
N VAL A 48 6.87 -14.70 -7.15
CA VAL A 48 6.72 -14.50 -8.59
C VAL A 48 7.11 -15.79 -9.31
N ALA A 49 8.28 -16.34 -8.98
CA ALA A 49 8.78 -17.59 -9.57
C ALA A 49 7.87 -18.79 -9.31
N ASP A 50 7.31 -18.94 -8.09
CA ASP A 50 6.43 -20.06 -7.73
C ASP A 50 4.98 -19.89 -8.25
N ARG A 51 4.41 -18.68 -8.15
CA ARG A 51 2.96 -18.48 -8.31
C ARG A 51 2.55 -17.93 -9.67
N LEU A 52 3.48 -17.34 -10.42
CA LEU A 52 3.24 -16.81 -11.75
C LEU A 52 3.75 -17.71 -12.88
N VAL A 53 4.11 -18.97 -12.58
CA VAL A 53 4.39 -19.98 -13.61
C VAL A 53 3.18 -20.11 -14.55
N GLY A 54 3.42 -19.95 -15.85
CA GLY A 54 2.40 -20.01 -16.90
C GLY A 54 1.57 -18.73 -17.06
N CYS A 55 1.87 -17.66 -16.31
CA CYS A 55 1.30 -16.34 -16.57
C CYS A 55 1.90 -15.72 -17.84
N PRO A 56 1.17 -14.82 -18.53
CA PRO A 56 1.70 -14.04 -19.64
C PRO A 56 3.00 -13.29 -19.31
N PRO A 57 3.98 -13.21 -20.25
CA PRO A 57 5.29 -12.58 -20.01
C PRO A 57 5.23 -11.12 -19.54
N CYS A 58 4.23 -10.37 -19.97
CA CYS A 58 3.99 -8.99 -19.53
C CYS A 58 3.87 -8.87 -17.99
N MET A 59 3.31 -9.87 -17.30
CA MET A 59 3.18 -9.88 -15.84
C MET A 59 4.48 -10.28 -15.14
N THR A 60 5.28 -11.17 -15.75
CA THR A 60 6.51 -11.68 -15.14
C THR A 60 7.72 -10.78 -15.41
N ASN A 61 7.80 -10.20 -16.61
CA ASN A 61 8.91 -9.32 -17.01
C ASN A 61 8.86 -7.98 -16.27
N GLY A 62 7.67 -7.49 -15.93
CA GLY A 62 7.47 -6.25 -15.18
C GLY A 62 7.55 -6.40 -13.67
N ALA A 63 7.66 -7.62 -13.12
CA ALA A 63 7.52 -7.86 -11.69
C ALA A 63 8.61 -7.16 -10.85
N ALA A 64 9.87 -7.21 -11.29
CA ALA A 64 10.97 -6.52 -10.59
C ALA A 64 10.80 -4.99 -10.64
N ALA A 65 10.39 -4.44 -11.78
CA ALA A 65 10.11 -3.02 -11.93
C ALA A 65 8.94 -2.58 -11.04
N LEU A 66 7.86 -3.36 -11.01
CA LEU A 66 6.71 -3.13 -10.13
C LEU A 66 7.12 -3.15 -8.65
N ARG A 67 8.01 -4.07 -8.25
CA ARG A 67 8.54 -4.11 -6.89
C ARG A 67 9.27 -2.80 -6.55
N GLY A 68 10.19 -2.35 -7.41
CA GLY A 68 10.90 -1.08 -7.19
C GLY A 68 9.96 0.15 -7.17
N LEU A 69 8.89 0.15 -7.97
CA LEU A 69 7.86 1.20 -7.91
C LEU A 69 7.12 1.23 -6.57
N ILE A 70 6.84 0.05 -5.99
CA ILE A 70 6.15 -0.07 -4.70
C ILE A 70 7.04 0.43 -3.57
N GLU A 71 8.31 0.04 -3.59
CA GLU A 71 9.32 0.46 -2.63
C GLU A 71 9.47 1.98 -2.66
N GLY A 72 9.86 2.56 -3.81
CA GLY A 72 10.01 4.02 -3.91
C GLY A 72 8.73 4.82 -3.61
N PHE A 73 7.54 4.25 -3.87
CA PHE A 73 6.28 4.84 -3.42
C PHE A 73 6.16 4.82 -1.90
N LEU A 74 6.45 3.70 -1.25
CA LEU A 74 6.37 3.56 0.20
C LEU A 74 7.41 4.45 0.89
N ASP A 75 8.64 4.53 0.39
CA ASP A 75 9.71 5.36 0.95
C ASP A 75 9.33 6.84 0.88
N THR A 76 8.75 7.27 -0.25
CA THR A 76 8.24 8.63 -0.42
C THR A 76 7.04 8.89 0.49
N ALA A 77 6.09 7.95 0.55
CA ALA A 77 4.89 8.06 1.36
C ALA A 77 5.19 8.03 2.88
N ASN A 78 6.34 7.47 3.26
CA ASN A 78 6.80 7.37 4.63
C ASN A 78 6.85 8.75 5.31
N GLY A 79 7.28 9.79 4.56
CA GLY A 79 7.31 11.18 5.02
C GLY A 79 5.94 11.78 5.36
N ASN A 80 4.85 11.27 4.78
CA ASN A 80 3.49 11.72 5.12
C ASN A 80 3.07 11.25 6.53
N ILE A 81 3.55 10.08 6.94
CA ILE A 81 3.22 9.41 8.19
C ILE A 81 4.19 9.86 9.28
N TYR A 82 5.49 9.77 9.01
CA TYR A 82 6.58 10.04 9.94
C TYR A 82 7.08 11.48 9.78
N CYS A 83 6.16 12.43 9.85
CA CYS A 83 6.39 13.84 9.54
C CYS A 83 6.92 14.67 10.72
N GLU A 84 7.13 14.06 11.90
CA GLU A 84 7.62 14.75 13.10
C GLU A 84 8.72 13.93 13.79
N GLY A 85 9.86 14.56 14.04
CA GLY A 85 11.03 13.97 14.68
C GLY A 85 12.31 14.72 14.31
N THR A 86 13.45 14.23 14.79
CA THR A 86 14.77 14.81 14.48
C THR A 86 15.78 13.78 13.96
N THR A 87 15.49 12.50 14.11
CA THR A 87 16.31 11.42 13.57
C THR A 87 15.71 11.00 12.23
N PRO A 88 16.44 11.08 11.10
CA PRO A 88 15.96 10.57 9.82
C PRO A 88 15.47 9.13 9.93
N PHE A 89 14.46 8.77 9.14
CA PHE A 89 13.89 7.42 9.19
C PHE A 89 14.89 6.36 8.71
N GLY A 90 15.48 6.59 7.53
CA GLY A 90 16.48 5.77 6.85
C GLY A 90 17.23 6.60 5.80
N SER A 91 18.08 5.96 4.98
CA SER A 91 18.88 6.64 3.94
C SER A 91 18.07 7.11 2.74
N ASP A 92 17.08 6.31 2.36
CA ASP A 92 16.19 6.45 1.21
C ASP A 92 14.73 6.69 1.63
N ASP A 93 14.39 6.30 2.85
CA ASP A 93 13.11 6.55 3.51
C ASP A 93 12.86 8.03 3.87
N GLY A 94 11.72 8.55 3.41
CA GLY A 94 11.26 9.89 3.78
C GLY A 94 10.81 10.01 5.23
N GLY A 95 11.11 11.15 5.86
CA GLY A 95 10.59 11.51 7.18
C GLY A 95 11.55 11.22 8.34
N PHE A 96 10.99 11.16 9.54
CA PHE A 96 11.74 11.15 10.80
C PHE A 96 11.17 10.13 11.78
N LEU A 97 12.05 9.43 12.50
CA LEU A 97 11.64 8.55 13.59
C LEU A 97 10.89 9.36 14.67
N PRO A 98 9.67 8.92 15.04
CA PRO A 98 8.93 9.57 16.09
C PRO A 98 9.57 9.24 17.45
N ALA A 99 9.51 10.18 18.40
CA ALA A 99 9.96 9.88 19.75
C ALA A 99 9.15 8.72 20.35
N ARG A 100 9.85 7.73 20.92
CA ARG A 100 9.24 6.47 21.35
C ARG A 100 8.24 6.66 22.48
N LYS A 101 7.23 5.78 22.51
CA LYS A 101 6.24 5.65 23.59
C LYS A 101 5.41 6.91 23.87
N ASN A 102 5.45 7.93 22.99
CA ASN A 102 4.61 9.12 23.10
C ASN A 102 3.37 9.01 22.19
N ASN A 103 2.55 10.07 22.16
CA ASN A 103 1.36 10.10 21.32
C ASN A 103 1.69 10.22 19.82
N VAL A 104 2.77 10.92 19.44
CA VAL A 104 3.25 10.98 18.05
C VAL A 104 3.44 9.57 17.49
N PHE A 105 4.26 8.76 18.15
CA PHE A 105 4.51 7.37 17.79
C PHE A 105 3.21 6.53 17.69
N ARG A 106 2.26 6.75 18.61
CA ARG A 106 0.96 6.04 18.58
C ARG A 106 0.11 6.48 17.39
N CYS A 107 0.16 7.76 17.01
CA CYS A 107 -0.58 8.29 15.88
C CYS A 107 0.01 7.79 14.56
N THR A 108 1.32 7.91 14.35
CA THR A 108 2.00 7.43 13.13
C THR A 108 1.77 5.94 12.91
N THR A 109 2.03 5.11 13.93
CA THR A 109 1.84 3.64 13.87
C THR A 109 0.39 3.25 13.55
N ARG A 110 -0.60 4.00 14.07
CA ARG A 110 -2.02 3.70 13.83
C ARG A 110 -2.47 4.17 12.44
N MET A 111 -2.00 5.32 11.97
CA MET A 111 -2.24 5.79 10.61
C MET A 111 -1.67 4.82 9.59
N GLU A 112 -0.41 4.39 9.76
CA GLU A 112 0.20 3.42 8.85
C GLU A 112 -0.55 2.09 8.80
N LYS A 113 -1.00 1.58 9.96
CA LYS A 113 -1.87 0.39 10.00
C LYS A 113 -3.19 0.60 9.27
N SER A 114 -3.77 1.79 9.33
CA SER A 114 -4.98 2.15 8.59
C SER A 114 -4.70 2.21 7.08
N LEU A 115 -3.59 2.80 6.63
CA LEU A 115 -3.18 2.81 5.21
C LEU A 115 -2.92 1.39 4.68
N LYS A 116 -2.24 0.55 5.46
CA LYS A 116 -2.04 -0.88 5.16
C LYS A 116 -3.36 -1.66 5.05
N LYS A 117 -4.39 -1.22 5.77
CA LYS A 117 -5.74 -1.79 5.70
C LYS A 117 -6.49 -1.27 4.47
N LEU A 118 -6.39 0.01 4.17
CA LEU A 118 -6.95 0.67 2.99
C LEU A 118 -6.44 0.01 1.71
N SER A 119 -5.11 -0.06 1.52
CA SER A 119 -4.49 -0.66 0.34
C SER A 119 -4.92 -2.11 0.11
N SER A 120 -5.11 -2.86 1.20
CA SER A 120 -5.63 -4.22 1.11
C SER A 120 -7.09 -4.32 0.73
N ASP A 121 -7.91 -3.36 1.12
CA ASP A 121 -9.32 -3.38 0.77
C ASP A 121 -9.49 -2.91 -0.69
N ILE A 122 -8.72 -1.91 -1.15
CA ILE A 122 -8.64 -1.51 -2.56
C ILE A 122 -8.18 -2.68 -3.45
N VAL A 123 -7.07 -3.34 -3.13
CA VAL A 123 -6.62 -4.52 -3.91
C VAL A 123 -7.67 -5.64 -3.92
N LYS A 124 -8.54 -5.77 -2.90
CA LYS A 124 -9.66 -6.72 -2.97
C LYS A 124 -10.76 -6.25 -3.92
N CYS A 125 -11.02 -4.96 -4.02
CA CYS A 125 -11.91 -4.36 -5.01
C CYS A 125 -11.39 -4.68 -6.41
N HIS A 126 -10.13 -4.35 -6.73
CA HIS A 126 -9.47 -4.67 -8.01
C HIS A 126 -9.56 -6.17 -8.36
N ARG A 127 -9.26 -7.05 -7.39
CA ARG A 127 -9.35 -8.50 -7.61
C ARG A 127 -10.78 -8.97 -7.86
N THR A 128 -11.78 -8.28 -7.33
CA THR A 128 -13.20 -8.58 -7.53
C THR A 128 -13.63 -8.09 -8.89
N ALA A 129 -13.32 -6.85 -9.24
CA ALA A 129 -13.54 -6.28 -10.56
C ALA A 129 -12.94 -7.15 -11.69
N ALA A 130 -11.69 -7.58 -11.55
CA ALA A 130 -11.09 -8.52 -12.51
C ALA A 130 -11.80 -9.89 -12.59
N LYS A 131 -12.39 -10.36 -11.49
CA LYS A 131 -13.17 -11.61 -11.49
C LYS A 131 -14.49 -11.43 -12.24
N ASP A 132 -15.10 -10.28 -12.08
CA ASP A 132 -16.38 -9.94 -12.64
C ASP A 132 -16.23 -9.69 -14.15
N ALA A 133 -15.15 -9.02 -14.56
CA ALA A 133 -14.71 -8.91 -15.95
C ALA A 133 -14.47 -10.28 -16.61
N GLU A 134 -13.77 -11.21 -15.93
CA GLU A 134 -13.60 -12.61 -16.41
C GLU A 134 -14.93 -13.35 -16.61
N ARG A 135 -15.97 -12.94 -15.88
CA ARG A 135 -17.32 -13.52 -15.93
C ARG A 135 -18.27 -12.73 -16.82
N MET A 136 -17.82 -11.63 -17.44
CA MET A 136 -18.63 -10.70 -18.21
C MET A 136 -19.84 -10.17 -17.43
N VAL A 137 -19.67 -9.93 -16.12
CA VAL A 137 -20.69 -9.30 -15.27
C VAL A 137 -20.25 -7.90 -14.86
N ALA A 138 -21.23 -7.03 -14.63
CA ALA A 138 -20.95 -5.66 -14.20
C ALA A 138 -20.22 -5.65 -12.84
N SER A 139 -19.17 -4.82 -12.76
CA SER A 139 -18.48 -4.47 -11.52
C SER A 139 -18.82 -3.05 -11.08
N ASP A 140 -18.75 -2.82 -9.77
CA ASP A 140 -18.79 -1.52 -9.11
C ASP A 140 -17.50 -1.39 -8.30
N GLU A 141 -16.38 -1.20 -9.02
CA GLU A 141 -15.05 -1.10 -8.41
C GLU A 141 -14.95 0.18 -7.57
N GLU A 142 -15.28 1.32 -8.17
CA GLU A 142 -15.27 2.63 -7.52
C GLU A 142 -16.14 2.66 -6.25
N GLY A 143 -17.35 2.09 -6.30
CA GLY A 143 -18.20 1.98 -5.12
C GLY A 143 -17.67 1.01 -4.05
N CYS A 144 -16.84 0.03 -4.43
CA CYS A 144 -16.11 -0.80 -3.48
C CYS A 144 -14.97 -0.02 -2.79
N GLU A 145 -14.23 0.78 -3.55
CA GLU A 145 -13.10 1.58 -3.06
C GLU A 145 -13.55 2.73 -2.18
N MET A 146 -14.63 3.41 -2.55
CA MET A 146 -15.26 4.43 -1.70
C MET A 146 -15.65 3.87 -0.31
N LYS A 147 -16.08 2.60 -0.24
CA LYS A 147 -16.35 1.93 1.04
C LYS A 147 -15.05 1.61 1.80
N ALA A 148 -13.95 1.31 1.11
CA ALA A 148 -12.64 1.15 1.72
C ALA A 148 -12.14 2.48 2.29
N ARG A 149 -12.26 3.56 1.53
CA ARG A 149 -11.96 4.93 1.93
C ARG A 149 -12.77 5.36 3.16
N THR A 150 -14.08 5.17 3.15
CA THR A 150 -14.94 5.49 4.29
C THR A 150 -14.49 4.78 5.58
N LYS A 151 -14.04 3.53 5.49
CA LYS A 151 -13.52 2.77 6.65
C LYS A 151 -12.19 3.35 7.15
N TYR A 152 -11.33 3.79 6.23
CA TYR A 152 -10.08 4.46 6.57
C TYR A 152 -10.35 5.78 7.30
N ASP A 153 -11.19 6.65 6.74
CA ASP A 153 -11.53 7.95 7.33
C ASP A 153 -12.15 7.77 8.73
N ALA A 154 -13.04 6.78 8.88
CA ALA A 154 -13.64 6.45 10.18
C ALA A 154 -12.60 5.95 11.20
N ALA A 155 -11.61 5.17 10.75
CA ALA A 155 -10.52 4.70 11.60
C ALA A 155 -9.61 5.86 12.03
N PHE A 156 -9.33 6.82 11.14
CA PHE A 156 -8.55 8.01 11.46
C PHE A 156 -9.30 8.98 12.39
N ALA A 157 -10.58 9.22 12.13
CA ALA A 157 -11.43 9.99 13.03
C ALA A 157 -11.54 9.35 14.42
N LYS A 158 -11.46 8.02 14.52
CA LYS A 158 -11.35 7.32 15.82
C LYS A 158 -9.96 7.49 16.44
N LEU A 159 -8.89 7.47 15.63
CA LEU A 159 -7.53 7.72 16.10
C LEU A 159 -7.42 9.08 16.78
N THR A 160 -7.79 10.16 16.09
CA THR A 160 -7.65 11.55 16.59
C THR A 160 -8.51 11.82 17.83
N ARG A 161 -9.63 11.11 18.00
CA ARG A 161 -10.43 11.15 19.24
C ARG A 161 -9.83 10.37 20.41
N THR A 162 -9.07 9.31 20.15
CA THR A 162 -8.57 8.38 21.19
C THR A 162 -7.11 8.62 21.59
N VAL A 163 -6.33 9.27 20.73
CA VAL A 163 -4.95 9.64 21.00
C VAL A 163 -4.86 11.17 20.93
N LYS A 164 -4.62 11.79 22.09
CA LYS A 164 -4.51 13.25 22.19
C LYS A 164 -3.23 13.73 21.52
N ASN A 165 -3.27 14.92 20.92
CA ASN A 165 -2.10 15.62 20.37
C ASN A 165 -1.36 14.78 19.31
N CYS A 166 -2.09 14.22 18.33
CA CYS A 166 -1.44 13.77 17.10
C CYS A 166 -0.78 14.98 16.41
N PRO A 167 0.38 14.79 15.74
CA PRO A 167 1.05 15.84 14.98
C PRO A 167 0.10 16.55 14.01
N ALA A 168 0.21 17.87 13.90
CA ALA A 168 -0.57 18.64 12.94
C ALA A 168 -0.30 18.17 11.50
N CYS A 169 0.97 17.91 11.17
CA CYS A 169 1.36 17.39 9.86
C CYS A 169 0.67 16.06 9.53
N LEU A 170 0.54 15.16 10.51
CA LEU A 170 -0.11 13.87 10.32
C LEU A 170 -1.62 14.01 10.08
N VAL A 171 -2.27 14.97 10.76
CA VAL A 171 -3.69 15.29 10.53
C VAL A 171 -3.90 15.90 9.14
N THR A 172 -3.00 16.79 8.71
CA THR A 172 -3.05 17.39 7.36
C THR A 172 -2.79 16.35 6.26
N ASN A 173 -1.90 15.40 6.49
CA ASN A 173 -1.48 14.43 5.48
C ASN A 173 -2.41 13.22 5.34
N GLU A 174 -3.40 13.06 6.20
CA GLU A 174 -4.24 11.86 6.20
C GLU A 174 -4.98 11.61 4.88
N GLY A 175 -5.75 12.59 4.42
CA GLY A 175 -6.48 12.51 3.17
C GLY A 175 -5.56 12.39 1.95
N PRO A 176 -4.53 13.25 1.81
CA PRO A 176 -3.54 13.13 0.75
C PRO A 176 -2.85 11.77 0.69
N ALA A 177 -2.46 11.18 1.83
CA ALA A 177 -1.82 9.87 1.87
C ALA A 177 -2.76 8.75 1.39
N ALA A 178 -4.05 8.82 1.74
CA ALA A 178 -5.06 7.89 1.23
C ALA A 178 -5.23 8.03 -0.29
N ASN A 179 -5.36 9.26 -0.79
CA ASN A 179 -5.50 9.54 -2.22
C ASN A 179 -4.28 9.05 -3.02
N GLN A 180 -3.07 9.25 -2.50
CA GLN A 180 -1.84 8.78 -3.12
C GLN A 180 -1.78 7.25 -3.20
N MET A 181 -2.19 6.57 -2.12
CA MET A 181 -2.24 5.10 -2.08
C MET A 181 -3.25 4.55 -3.09
N GLU A 182 -4.45 5.13 -3.16
CA GLU A 182 -5.49 4.77 -4.12
C GLU A 182 -4.98 4.95 -5.56
N ALA A 183 -4.55 6.16 -5.90
CA ALA A 183 -4.04 6.47 -7.24
C ALA A 183 -2.86 5.58 -7.68
N PHE A 184 -1.94 5.26 -6.75
CA PHE A 184 -0.82 4.35 -7.03
C PHE A 184 -1.31 2.94 -7.35
N LEU A 185 -2.28 2.42 -6.61
CA LEU A 185 -2.85 1.10 -6.85
C LEU A 185 -3.63 1.08 -8.17
N ASP A 186 -4.44 2.09 -8.44
CA ASP A 186 -5.30 2.16 -9.63
C ASP A 186 -4.51 2.33 -10.92
N SER A 187 -3.37 3.04 -10.84
CA SER A 187 -2.55 3.35 -12.01
C SER A 187 -1.34 2.42 -12.12
N ALA A 188 -0.36 2.56 -11.22
CA ALA A 188 0.94 1.91 -11.36
C ALA A 188 0.85 0.39 -11.17
N VAL A 189 0.09 -0.06 -10.17
CA VAL A 189 -0.06 -1.50 -9.91
C VAL A 189 -0.94 -2.16 -10.97
N ASN A 190 -2.09 -1.59 -11.27
CA ASN A 190 -3.00 -2.19 -12.23
C ASN A 190 -2.41 -2.26 -13.64
N SER A 191 -1.77 -1.19 -14.13
CA SER A 191 -1.10 -1.21 -15.45
C SER A 191 0.00 -2.28 -15.55
N SER A 192 0.67 -2.59 -14.43
CA SER A 192 1.71 -3.61 -14.37
C SER A 192 1.15 -5.04 -14.29
N VAL A 193 -0.04 -5.22 -13.71
CA VAL A 193 -0.63 -6.56 -13.50
C VAL A 193 -1.61 -6.95 -14.63
N TYR A 194 -2.33 -5.99 -15.17
CA TYR A 194 -3.37 -6.22 -16.17
C TYR A 194 -2.87 -5.90 -17.57
N CYS A 195 -2.15 -6.85 -18.14
CA CYS A 195 -1.47 -6.70 -19.44
C CYS A 195 -2.32 -6.26 -20.65
N ALA A 196 -3.65 -6.38 -20.56
CA ALA A 196 -4.59 -5.97 -21.62
C ALA A 196 -5.40 -4.71 -21.26
N SER A 197 -5.21 -4.14 -20.07
CA SER A 197 -5.86 -2.91 -19.61
C SER A 197 -4.79 -1.94 -19.08
N PRO A 198 -4.23 -1.08 -19.94
CA PRO A 198 -3.17 -0.14 -19.55
C PRO A 198 -3.59 0.82 -18.42
N SER A 199 -4.89 1.03 -18.23
CA SER A 199 -5.46 1.85 -17.16
C SER A 199 -6.01 1.04 -15.98
N GLY A 200 -5.96 -0.30 -16.02
CA GLY A 200 -6.62 -1.13 -15.02
C GLY A 200 -8.15 -1.15 -15.09
N ALA A 201 -8.78 -0.14 -15.69
CA ALA A 201 -10.22 0.05 -15.68
C ALA A 201 -10.96 -1.19 -16.20
N PHE A 202 -11.73 -1.84 -15.31
CA PHE A 202 -12.63 -2.93 -15.64
C PHE A 202 -14.01 -2.38 -15.97
N VAL A 203 -14.13 -1.65 -17.09
CA VAL A 203 -15.41 -1.09 -17.62
C VAL A 203 -16.52 -1.00 -16.57
N ASP A 204 -16.45 0.01 -15.70
CA ASP A 204 -17.55 0.30 -14.78
C ASP A 204 -18.83 0.42 -15.60
N ALA A 205 -19.84 -0.37 -15.24
CA ALA A 205 -21.13 -0.28 -15.90
C ALA A 205 -21.80 1.03 -15.48
N GLY A 206 -21.52 2.12 -16.19
CA GLY A 206 -22.37 3.30 -16.20
C GLY A 206 -23.79 2.92 -16.67
N PRO A 207 -24.83 3.64 -16.22
CA PRO A 207 -26.21 3.26 -16.48
C PRO A 207 -26.50 3.31 -17.99
N ARG A 208 -27.14 2.25 -18.49
CA ARG A 208 -27.72 2.20 -19.84
C ARG A 208 -28.94 3.10 -19.94
#